data_AF-M3GFI0-F1
#
_entry.id   AF-M3GFI0-F1
#
_cell.length_a   1.000
_cell.length_b   1.000
_cell.length_c   1.000
_cell.angle_alpha   90.00
_cell.angle_beta   90.00
_cell.angle_gamma   90.00
#
_symmetry.space_group_name_H-M   'P 1'
#
loop_
_entity.id
_entity.type
_entity.pdbx_description
1 polymer ?
#
loop_
_entity_poly.entity_id
_entity_poly.type
_entity_poly.pdbx_seq_one_letter_code
_entity_poly.pdbx_strand_id
1 'polypeptide(L)'
;MVAKTFSKVKSKTHSKAKTKAVTVKKTKSNVTFALSKGFIDFKNPLPVVYQPDSEEQKGKQRLIQWIKSNKRALTDDLKEYGAVLFRGFDVSSPQDFEDVIINVDSNLKNNYLGTSPRNQVTKYTFTATELPSAYPIMQHAEMSFLDSPPKKLFFYCKKAPGKFGETPITDLRKVLNEVPAFIREKFEKEKVRYSRVYDGPSSRSRFQFWKTKRWDEMFQTKDREKVEEVSKKQKFTVEWFGKDNLRLINTTLAIRKHPEFKSLAWHNHSQVFHIDAARKEYWRIFTRQKTIRSFLVGITLEILTFIKKSRLKKNTWIRTALTVTVKKFQDRN
;
A
#
# COMPACT_ATOMS: atom_id res chain seq x y z
N MET A 1 -35.96 31.72 13.30
CA MET A 1 -37.17 32.45 13.77
C MET A 1 -37.44 31.97 15.18
N VAL A 2 -37.14 32.79 16.21
CA VAL A 2 -37.85 32.93 17.50
C VAL A 2 -37.09 34.06 18.21
N ALA A 3 -37.69 35.24 18.21
CA ALA A 3 -37.30 36.38 19.03
C ALA A 3 -38.18 36.37 20.28
N LYS A 4 -37.59 36.59 21.46
CA LYS A 4 -38.31 37.07 22.64
C LYS A 4 -37.42 38.02 23.43
N THR A 5 -37.83 39.28 23.36
CA THR A 5 -37.66 40.38 24.31
C THR A 5 -37.68 39.91 25.76
N PHE A 6 -36.92 40.59 26.64
CA PHE A 6 -37.49 41.23 27.84
C PHE A 6 -36.52 42.21 28.50
N SER A 7 -37.16 43.14 29.20
CA SER A 7 -36.80 44.41 29.81
C SER A 7 -35.67 44.45 30.84
N LYS A 8 -35.09 45.65 30.93
CA LYS A 8 -34.20 46.19 31.97
C LYS A 8 -34.71 45.96 33.39
N VAL A 9 -33.79 45.54 34.27
CA VAL A 9 -33.83 45.82 35.71
C VAL A 9 -32.54 46.55 36.08
N LYS A 10 -32.66 47.67 36.79
CA LYS A 10 -31.56 48.47 37.36
C LYS A 10 -31.13 47.86 38.70
N SER A 11 -29.83 47.70 38.94
CA SER A 11 -29.20 47.95 40.25
C SER A 11 -27.71 48.27 40.04
N LYS A 12 -27.33 49.52 40.29
CA LYS A 12 -26.53 50.01 41.44
C LYS A 12 -25.13 49.37 41.55
N THR A 13 -24.18 50.11 40.99
CA THR A 13 -22.78 50.34 41.41
C THR A 13 -22.29 49.65 42.68
N HIS A 14 -21.14 48.95 42.60
CA HIS A 14 -19.96 49.20 43.47
C HIS A 14 -18.66 48.61 42.88
N SER A 15 -17.61 49.44 42.94
CA SER A 15 -16.15 49.19 42.91
C SER A 15 -15.57 48.14 41.93
N LYS A 16 -14.90 48.61 40.87
CA LYS A 16 -13.88 47.85 40.14
C LYS A 16 -12.61 47.74 40.98
N ALA A 17 -12.43 46.61 41.66
CA ALA A 17 -11.11 46.16 42.07
C ALA A 17 -10.34 45.68 40.82
N LYS A 18 -9.12 46.17 40.64
CA LYS A 18 -8.23 45.77 39.54
C LYS A 18 -7.82 44.30 39.71
N THR A 19 -8.48 43.39 39.01
CA THR A 19 -8.01 42.01 38.87
C THR A 19 -6.88 42.00 37.84
N LYS A 20 -5.64 41.79 38.31
CA LYS A 20 -4.50 41.51 37.42
C LYS A 20 -4.83 40.23 36.65
N ALA A 21 -4.91 40.34 35.33
CA ALA A 21 -5.01 39.19 34.45
C ALA A 21 -3.73 38.35 34.59
N VAL A 22 -3.82 37.21 35.27
CA VAL A 22 -2.79 36.18 35.24
C VAL A 22 -2.88 35.53 33.86
N THR A 23 -2.05 36.01 32.94
CA THR A 23 -1.81 35.35 31.66
C THR A 23 -1.17 34.00 31.98
N VAL A 24 -1.99 32.93 31.95
CA VAL A 24 -1.49 31.56 31.97
C VAL A 24 -0.67 31.37 30.69
N LYS A 25 0.64 31.56 30.80
CA LYS A 25 1.59 31.08 29.78
C LYS A 25 1.34 29.57 29.66
N LYS A 26 0.76 29.15 28.54
CA LYS A 26 0.84 27.76 28.09
C LYS A 26 2.32 27.46 27.85
N THR A 27 3.02 27.04 28.90
CA THR A 27 4.30 26.37 28.78
C THR A 27 4.05 25.12 27.95
N LYS A 28 4.44 25.14 26.67
CA LYS A 28 4.63 23.92 25.90
C LYS A 28 5.72 23.14 26.63
N SER A 29 5.32 22.23 27.51
CA SER A 29 6.23 21.27 28.09
C SER A 29 6.69 20.36 26.94
N ASN A 30 7.86 20.65 26.40
CA ASN A 30 8.60 19.70 25.58
C ASN A 30 9.08 18.58 26.51
N VAL A 31 8.15 17.75 26.96
CA VAL A 31 8.49 16.49 27.63
C VAL A 31 9.01 15.58 26.52
N THR A 32 10.31 15.63 26.28
CA THR A 32 11.03 14.63 25.51
C THR A 32 11.19 13.41 26.39
N PHE A 33 10.31 12.43 26.20
CA PHE A 33 10.50 11.09 26.74
C PHE A 33 11.01 10.18 25.62
N ALA A 34 11.78 9.15 26.00
CA ALA A 34 12.24 8.13 25.08
C ALA A 34 11.22 6.99 25.01
N LEU A 35 11.20 6.31 23.86
CA LEU A 35 10.54 5.02 23.67
C LEU A 35 11.66 3.98 23.50
N SER A 36 11.44 2.75 23.94
CA SER A 36 12.34 1.65 23.59
C SER A 36 12.36 1.43 22.08
N LYS A 37 13.56 1.16 21.56
CA LYS A 37 13.83 0.88 20.17
C LYS A 37 14.48 -0.49 20.05
N GLY A 38 13.93 -1.36 19.20
CA GLY A 38 14.42 -2.73 19.02
C GLY A 38 14.03 -3.32 17.67
N PHE A 39 14.10 -4.65 17.56
CA PHE A 39 13.78 -5.40 16.34
C PHE A 39 12.97 -6.64 16.69
N ILE A 40 12.17 -7.13 15.73
CA ILE A 40 11.50 -8.43 15.88
C ILE A 40 12.53 -9.57 15.71
N ASP A 41 13.46 -9.40 14.77
CA ASP A 41 14.56 -10.31 14.49
C ASP A 41 15.85 -9.50 14.36
N PHE A 42 16.84 -9.73 15.22
CA PHE A 42 18.12 -9.01 15.18
C PHE A 42 18.95 -9.35 13.93
N LYS A 43 18.74 -10.52 13.31
CA LYS A 43 19.43 -10.90 12.06
C LYS A 43 18.85 -10.16 10.86
N ASN A 44 17.59 -9.74 10.94
CA ASN A 44 16.89 -9.01 9.90
C ASN A 44 16.21 -7.79 10.53
N PRO A 45 16.93 -6.65 10.67
CA PRO A 45 16.43 -5.45 11.35
C PRO A 45 15.38 -4.69 10.51
N LEU A 46 14.32 -5.38 10.08
CA LEU A 46 13.18 -4.87 9.32
C LEU A 46 11.91 -5.57 9.86
N PRO A 47 10.98 -4.86 10.50
CA PRO A 47 11.01 -3.43 10.83
C PRO A 47 11.82 -3.13 12.10
N VAL A 48 12.28 -1.88 12.23
CA VAL A 48 12.63 -1.35 13.55
C VAL A 48 11.36 -1.11 14.35
N VAL A 49 11.40 -1.44 15.63
CA VAL A 49 10.23 -1.44 16.52
C VAL A 49 10.39 -0.37 17.59
N TYR A 50 9.38 0.49 17.74
CA TYR A 50 9.25 1.44 18.85
C TYR A 50 8.14 0.97 19.80
N GLN A 51 8.43 0.96 21.10
CA GLN A 51 7.50 0.51 22.14
C GLN A 51 7.49 1.46 23.34
N PRO A 52 6.37 1.56 24.09
CA PRO A 52 6.35 2.27 25.35
C PRO A 52 7.12 1.50 26.43
N ASP A 53 7.84 2.23 27.28
CA ASP A 53 8.60 1.69 28.41
C ASP A 53 7.80 1.64 29.71
N SER A 54 6.62 2.27 29.74
CA SER A 54 5.71 2.28 30.88
C SER A 54 4.25 2.42 30.45
N GLU A 55 3.31 2.13 31.36
CA GLU A 55 1.87 2.27 31.09
C GLU A 55 1.48 3.70 30.72
N GLU A 56 2.11 4.70 31.34
CA GLU A 56 1.83 6.12 31.09
C GLU A 56 2.22 6.56 29.67
N GLN A 57 3.10 5.80 28.99
CA GLN A 57 3.55 6.06 27.63
C GLN A 57 2.66 5.44 26.55
N LYS A 58 1.77 4.49 26.89
CA LYS A 58 0.95 3.76 25.92
C LYS A 58 -0.09 4.64 25.22
N GLY A 59 -0.55 5.70 25.87
CA GLY A 59 -1.64 6.53 25.36
C GLY A 59 -1.34 7.14 23.97
N LYS A 60 -2.34 7.14 23.08
CA LYS A 60 -2.27 7.74 21.73
C LYS A 60 -1.60 9.11 21.69
N GLN A 61 -1.95 9.99 22.64
CA GLN A 61 -1.42 11.36 22.69
C GLN A 61 0.09 11.40 22.97
N ARG A 62 0.60 10.45 23.76
CA ARG A 62 2.03 10.28 23.99
C ARG A 62 2.73 9.87 22.70
N LEU A 63 2.21 8.87 22.00
CA LEU A 63 2.75 8.47 20.69
C LEU A 63 2.80 9.66 19.71
N ILE A 64 1.72 10.44 19.61
CA ILE A 64 1.68 11.63 18.76
C ILE A 64 2.72 12.67 19.18
N GLN A 65 2.84 12.95 20.49
CA GLN A 65 3.85 13.87 21.04
C GLN A 65 5.26 13.40 20.69
N TRP A 66 5.53 12.10 20.85
CA TRP A 66 6.81 11.52 20.53
C TRP A 66 7.15 11.63 19.04
N ILE A 67 6.21 11.28 18.16
CA ILE A 67 6.39 11.40 16.70
C ILE A 67 6.73 12.84 16.30
N LYS A 68 6.02 13.82 16.89
CA LYS A 68 6.27 15.25 16.61
C LYS A 68 7.68 15.68 17.02
N SER A 69 8.15 15.22 18.18
CA SER A 69 9.48 15.55 18.70
C SER A 69 10.62 14.79 18.01
N ASN A 70 10.35 13.61 17.44
CA ASN A 70 11.36 12.69 16.91
C ASN A 70 11.28 12.50 15.38
N LYS A 71 10.72 13.46 14.63
CA LYS A 71 10.56 13.36 13.17
C LYS A 71 11.85 13.02 12.43
N ARG A 72 12.98 13.62 12.83
CA ARG A 72 14.28 13.35 12.20
C ARG A 72 14.71 11.91 12.42
N ALA A 73 14.69 11.43 13.66
CA ALA A 73 15.02 10.05 14.00
C ALA A 73 14.11 9.06 13.25
N LEU A 74 12.82 9.36 13.14
CA LEU A 74 11.87 8.54 12.39
C LEU A 74 12.19 8.48 10.89
N THR A 75 12.57 9.62 10.29
CA THR A 75 12.99 9.67 8.89
C THR A 75 14.31 8.91 8.66
N ASP A 76 15.28 9.06 9.55
CA ASP A 76 16.57 8.38 9.47
C ASP A 76 16.39 6.86 9.60
N ASP A 77 15.50 6.41 10.49
CA ASP A 77 15.15 4.99 10.63
C ASP A 77 14.40 4.43 9.43
N LEU A 78 13.46 5.19 8.86
CA LEU A 78 12.80 4.79 7.62
C LEU A 78 13.80 4.69 6.46
N LYS A 79 14.78 5.57 6.39
CA LYS A 79 15.85 5.52 5.39
C LYS A 79 16.72 4.28 5.57
N GLU A 80 17.11 3.98 6.81
CA GLU A 80 18.00 2.87 7.12
C GLU A 80 17.30 1.52 6.97
N TYR A 81 16.21 1.33 7.71
CA TYR A 81 15.56 0.03 7.86
C TYR A 81 14.45 -0.21 6.84
N GLY A 82 13.83 0.84 6.29
CA GLY A 82 12.76 0.74 5.29
C GLY A 82 11.35 0.62 5.85
N ALA A 83 11.18 0.21 7.11
CA ALA A 83 9.89 0.24 7.80
C ALA A 83 10.04 0.38 9.32
N VAL A 84 9.03 1.00 9.93
CA VAL A 84 8.92 1.22 11.37
C VAL A 84 7.62 0.63 11.88
N LEU A 85 7.69 -0.09 13.00
CA LEU A 85 6.54 -0.63 13.72
C LEU A 85 6.39 0.06 15.07
N PHE A 86 5.26 0.72 15.31
CA PHE A 86 4.85 1.15 16.64
C PHE A 86 4.03 0.03 17.30
N ARG A 87 4.48 -0.50 18.44
CA ARG A 87 3.86 -1.65 19.11
C ARG A 87 3.62 -1.34 20.58
N GLY A 88 2.42 -1.68 21.08
CA GLY A 88 2.05 -1.54 22.49
C GLY A 88 1.36 -0.23 22.86
N PHE A 89 0.92 0.56 21.88
CA PHE A 89 0.19 1.82 22.10
C PHE A 89 -1.32 1.65 22.02
N ASP A 90 -2.04 2.51 22.72
CA ASP A 90 -3.51 2.55 22.80
C ASP A 90 -4.10 3.22 21.56
N VAL A 91 -3.99 2.55 20.41
CA VAL A 91 -4.60 2.94 19.13
C VAL A 91 -5.73 1.97 18.83
N SER A 92 -6.92 2.26 19.36
CA SER A 92 -8.03 1.29 19.45
C SER A 92 -9.05 1.42 18.32
N SER A 93 -8.98 2.48 17.53
CA SER A 93 -9.92 2.74 16.44
C SER A 93 -9.22 3.17 15.14
N PRO A 94 -9.89 3.01 13.97
CA PRO A 94 -9.44 3.59 12.71
C PRO A 94 -9.21 5.11 12.78
N GLN A 95 -10.00 5.83 13.60
CA GLN A 95 -9.82 7.26 13.81
C GLN A 95 -8.55 7.55 14.60
N ASP A 96 -8.27 6.78 15.66
CA ASP A 96 -7.00 6.91 16.41
C ASP A 96 -5.79 6.67 15.52
N PHE A 97 -5.89 5.68 14.63
CA PHE A 97 -4.85 5.40 13.66
C PHE A 97 -4.62 6.56 12.70
N GLU A 98 -5.70 7.13 12.13
CA GLU A 98 -5.60 8.31 11.26
C GLU A 98 -4.97 9.51 11.99
N ASP A 99 -5.39 9.76 13.24
CA ASP A 99 -4.83 10.81 14.10
C ASP A 99 -3.33 10.63 14.34
N VAL A 100 -2.83 9.39 14.39
CA VAL A 100 -1.39 9.11 14.56
C VAL A 100 -0.64 9.33 13.25
N ILE A 101 -1.08 8.72 12.14
CA ILE A 101 -0.31 8.72 10.89
C ILE A 101 -0.19 10.10 10.24
N ILE A 102 -1.15 10.99 10.45
CA ILE A 102 -1.07 12.38 9.95
C ILE A 102 0.10 13.16 10.56
N ASN A 103 0.60 12.73 11.72
CA ASN A 103 1.77 13.32 12.36
C ASN A 103 3.09 12.76 11.82
N VAL A 104 3.05 11.56 11.20
CA VAL A 104 4.18 10.97 10.47
C VAL A 104 4.30 11.56 9.08
N ASP A 105 3.18 11.70 8.36
CA ASP A 105 3.11 12.36 7.06
C ASP A 105 1.81 13.15 6.94
N SER A 106 1.93 14.48 6.83
CA SER A 106 0.77 15.37 6.74
C SER A 106 0.13 15.38 5.35
N ASN A 107 0.76 14.78 4.34
CA ASN A 107 0.28 14.75 2.96
C ASN A 107 -0.38 13.42 2.60
N LEU A 108 -1.29 12.94 3.46
CA LEU A 108 -2.07 11.72 3.22
C LEU A 108 -2.91 11.87 1.94
N LYS A 109 -2.95 10.81 1.13
CA LYS A 109 -3.70 10.75 -0.13
C LYS A 109 -4.70 9.60 -0.07
N ASN A 110 -5.88 9.80 -0.66
CA ASN A 110 -6.94 8.80 -0.79
C ASN A 110 -7.31 8.48 -2.25
N ASN A 111 -6.57 9.02 -3.22
CA ASN A 111 -6.73 8.69 -4.64
C ASN A 111 -6.14 7.30 -4.90
N TYR A 112 -6.99 6.26 -4.91
CA TYR A 112 -6.58 4.88 -5.11
C TYR A 112 -6.91 4.40 -6.54
N LEU A 113 -5.88 4.04 -7.30
CA LEU A 113 -5.99 3.46 -8.65
C LEU A 113 -5.68 1.95 -8.65
N GLY A 114 -5.71 1.30 -7.49
CA GLY A 114 -5.48 -0.13 -7.41
C GLY A 114 -6.72 -0.96 -7.75
N THR A 115 -6.49 -2.26 -7.98
CA THR A 115 -7.49 -3.18 -8.55
C THR A 115 -8.42 -3.81 -7.52
N SER A 116 -8.05 -3.78 -6.24
CA SER A 116 -8.80 -4.42 -5.16
C SER A 116 -9.95 -3.52 -4.66
N PRO A 117 -11.13 -4.08 -4.33
CA PRO A 117 -12.14 -3.36 -3.56
C PRO A 117 -11.60 -3.04 -2.15
N ARG A 118 -11.95 -1.84 -1.66
CA ARG A 118 -11.64 -1.36 -0.30
C ARG A 118 -12.81 -0.51 0.16
N ASN A 119 -13.21 -0.67 1.42
CA ASN A 119 -14.26 0.14 2.02
C ASN A 119 -13.62 1.30 2.78
N GLN A 120 -14.07 2.52 2.53
CA GLN A 120 -13.63 3.69 3.27
C GLN A 120 -14.18 3.62 4.70
N VAL A 121 -13.30 3.77 5.70
CA VAL A 121 -13.67 3.72 7.12
C VAL A 121 -13.55 5.12 7.76
N THR A 122 -12.53 5.88 7.36
CA THR A 122 -12.33 7.29 7.73
C THR A 122 -11.89 8.07 6.49
N LYS A 123 -11.41 9.31 6.62
CA LYS A 123 -11.01 10.12 5.44
C LYS A 123 -9.83 9.50 4.68
N TYR A 124 -8.87 8.93 5.39
CA TYR A 124 -7.64 8.34 4.84
C TYR A 124 -7.42 6.88 5.22
N THR A 125 -8.27 6.28 6.05
CA THR A 125 -8.22 4.84 6.39
C THR A 125 -9.28 4.05 5.63
N PHE A 126 -8.84 2.92 5.07
CA PHE A 126 -9.66 2.00 4.29
C PHE A 126 -9.46 0.58 4.81
N THR A 127 -10.45 -0.31 4.64
CA THR A 127 -10.23 -1.74 4.86
C THR A 127 -9.20 -2.27 3.85
N ALA A 128 -8.45 -3.30 4.28
CA ALA A 128 -7.57 -4.02 3.37
C ALA A 128 -8.39 -4.76 2.29
N THR A 129 -7.69 -5.39 1.35
CA THR A 129 -8.30 -6.17 0.27
C THR A 129 -9.25 -7.25 0.82
N GLU A 130 -10.50 -7.28 0.35
CA GLU A 130 -11.55 -8.25 0.70
C GLU A 130 -11.38 -9.63 0.01
N LEU A 131 -10.14 -10.06 -0.23
CA LEU A 131 -9.89 -11.39 -0.80
C LEU A 131 -10.17 -12.45 0.28
N PRO A 132 -10.63 -13.66 -0.12
CA PRO A 132 -10.79 -14.76 0.83
C PRO A 132 -9.51 -14.98 1.65
N SER A 133 -9.64 -15.21 2.95
CA SER A 133 -8.50 -15.38 3.87
C SER A 133 -7.53 -16.50 3.49
N ALA A 134 -8.00 -17.44 2.65
CA ALA A 134 -7.19 -18.53 2.14
C ALA A 134 -6.34 -18.17 0.90
N TYR A 135 -6.49 -16.96 0.34
CA TYR A 135 -5.75 -16.52 -0.82
C TYR A 135 -4.48 -15.75 -0.42
N PRO A 136 -3.28 -16.26 -0.73
CA PRO A 136 -2.06 -15.55 -0.43
C PRO A 136 -1.86 -14.39 -1.40
N ILE A 137 -1.53 -13.24 -0.85
CA ILE A 137 -1.12 -12.07 -1.62
C ILE A 137 0.40 -12.16 -1.80
N MET A 138 0.85 -12.44 -3.02
CA MET A 138 2.27 -12.47 -3.35
C MET A 138 2.93 -11.11 -3.06
N GLN A 139 4.20 -11.15 -2.66
CA GLN A 139 4.97 -9.94 -2.40
C GLN A 139 5.02 -9.01 -3.62
N HIS A 140 4.78 -7.73 -3.39
CA HIS A 140 4.79 -6.69 -4.41
C HIS A 140 5.08 -5.32 -3.79
N ALA A 141 5.56 -4.38 -4.61
CA ALA A 141 5.55 -2.97 -4.28
C ALA A 141 4.17 -2.37 -4.62
N GLU A 142 3.55 -1.69 -3.64
CA GLU A 142 2.20 -1.13 -3.79
C GLU A 142 2.14 -0.19 -5.00
N MET A 143 1.19 -0.44 -5.90
CA MET A 143 0.96 0.34 -7.11
C MET A 143 2.23 0.62 -7.94
N SER A 144 3.20 -0.29 -7.98
CA SER A 144 4.47 -0.06 -8.69
C SER A 144 4.33 0.11 -10.21
N PHE A 145 3.15 -0.19 -10.76
CA PHE A 145 2.78 0.06 -12.14
C PHE A 145 2.40 1.52 -12.39
N LEU A 146 2.27 2.38 -11.39
CA LEU A 146 2.07 3.82 -11.61
C LEU A 146 3.39 4.51 -11.87
N ASP A 147 3.37 5.63 -12.60
CA ASP A 147 4.55 6.47 -12.80
C ASP A 147 5.06 7.04 -11.47
N SER A 148 4.12 7.46 -10.61
CA SER A 148 4.37 7.97 -9.25
C SER A 148 3.68 7.09 -8.19
N PRO A 149 4.32 5.98 -7.75
CA PRO A 149 3.79 5.12 -6.71
C PRO A 149 3.78 5.82 -5.34
N PRO A 150 3.01 5.30 -4.35
CA PRO A 150 2.98 5.86 -3.00
C PRO A 150 4.36 5.76 -2.36
N LYS A 151 4.81 6.84 -1.71
CA LYS A 151 6.11 6.88 -1.03
C LYS A 151 6.12 6.16 0.32
N LYS A 152 4.97 6.12 0.97
CA LYS A 152 4.75 5.48 2.27
C LYS A 152 3.42 4.75 2.26
N LEU A 153 3.35 3.66 3.00
CA LEU A 153 2.14 2.89 3.24
C LEU A 153 2.05 2.63 4.75
N PHE A 154 0.86 2.77 5.31
CA PHE A 154 0.61 2.55 6.73
C PHE A 154 -0.35 1.39 6.91
N PHE A 155 -0.05 0.51 7.85
CA PHE A 155 -0.91 -0.61 8.22
C PHE A 155 -1.33 -0.51 9.68
N TYR A 156 -2.57 -0.91 9.94
CA TYR A 156 -3.15 -0.93 11.28
C TYR A 156 -3.85 -2.26 11.53
N CYS A 157 -3.57 -2.86 12.68
CA CYS A 157 -4.21 -4.09 13.13
C CYS A 157 -5.23 -3.76 14.22
N LYS A 158 -6.50 -3.61 13.86
CA LYS A 158 -7.60 -3.45 14.82
C LYS A 158 -7.87 -4.73 15.62
N LYS A 159 -7.85 -5.88 14.94
CA LYS A 159 -8.08 -7.20 15.53
C LYS A 159 -7.01 -8.16 15.02
N ALA A 160 -6.19 -8.66 15.93
CA ALA A 160 -5.16 -9.62 15.58
C ALA A 160 -5.81 -10.95 15.15
N PRO A 161 -5.35 -11.57 14.05
CA PRO A 161 -5.78 -12.91 13.68
C PRO A 161 -5.33 -13.93 14.73
N GLY A 162 -6.15 -14.95 15.00
CA GLY A 162 -5.79 -16.01 15.95
C GLY A 162 -4.66 -16.91 15.47
N LYS A 163 -4.52 -17.10 14.16
CA LYS A 163 -3.44 -17.87 13.53
C LYS A 163 -3.17 -17.34 12.12
N PHE A 164 -1.88 -17.19 11.78
CA PHE A 164 -1.43 -16.61 10.52
C PHE A 164 -1.99 -15.19 10.28
N GLY A 165 -1.97 -14.69 9.04
CA GLY A 165 -2.50 -13.36 8.71
C GLY A 165 -1.51 -12.23 8.99
N GLU A 166 -0.23 -12.57 9.16
CA GLU A 166 0.84 -11.60 9.14
C GLU A 166 0.90 -10.90 7.77
N THR A 167 1.44 -9.68 7.74
CA THR A 167 1.79 -8.97 6.50
C THR A 167 3.31 -9.01 6.36
N PRO A 168 3.89 -9.98 5.64
CA PRO A 168 5.33 -10.04 5.43
C PRO A 168 5.78 -8.81 4.65
N ILE A 169 6.88 -8.19 5.11
CA ILE A 169 7.53 -7.08 4.43
C ILE A 169 8.91 -7.51 3.96
N THR A 170 9.44 -6.86 2.93
CA THR A 170 10.72 -7.23 2.32
C THR A 170 11.46 -6.00 1.86
N ASP A 171 12.77 -5.98 2.12
CA ASP A 171 13.65 -4.92 1.66
C ASP A 171 13.96 -5.10 0.17
N LEU A 172 13.32 -4.30 -0.67
CA LEU A 172 13.52 -4.35 -2.12
C LEU A 172 14.91 -3.86 -2.57
N ARG A 173 15.70 -3.23 -1.69
CA ARG A 173 17.12 -2.92 -1.93
C ARG A 173 17.95 -4.19 -1.86
N LYS A 174 17.69 -5.05 -0.87
CA LYS A 174 18.34 -6.38 -0.77
C LYS A 174 17.95 -7.27 -1.95
N VAL A 175 16.68 -7.28 -2.32
CA VAL A 175 16.21 -8.00 -3.52
C VAL A 175 16.99 -7.54 -4.76
N LEU A 176 17.19 -6.23 -4.95
CA LEU A 176 17.99 -5.72 -6.07
C LEU A 176 19.44 -6.22 -6.04
N ASN A 177 20.04 -6.39 -4.86
CA ASN A 177 21.41 -6.89 -4.74
C ASN A 177 21.52 -8.39 -5.02
N GLU A 178 20.48 -9.17 -4.68
CA GLU A 178 20.44 -10.62 -4.87
C GLU A 178 20.04 -11.03 -6.30
N VAL A 179 19.32 -10.19 -7.03
CA VAL A 179 18.95 -10.48 -8.43
C VAL A 179 20.21 -10.50 -9.32
N PRO A 180 20.43 -11.55 -10.13
CA PRO A 180 21.58 -11.64 -11.02
C PRO A 180 21.74 -10.43 -11.95
N ALA A 181 23.00 -10.00 -12.18
CA ALA A 181 23.32 -8.79 -12.94
C ALA A 181 22.65 -8.74 -14.33
N PHE A 182 22.74 -9.83 -15.10
CA PHE A 182 22.13 -9.92 -16.44
C PHE A 182 20.60 -9.73 -16.42
N ILE A 183 19.92 -10.09 -15.32
CA ILE A 183 18.49 -9.83 -15.17
C ILE A 183 18.27 -8.35 -14.90
N ARG A 184 19.03 -7.76 -13.97
CA ARG A 184 18.91 -6.35 -13.61
C ARG A 184 19.12 -5.43 -14.81
N GLU A 185 20.19 -5.65 -15.55
CA GLU A 185 20.54 -4.88 -16.76
C GLU A 185 19.45 -4.98 -17.83
N LYS A 186 18.89 -6.17 -18.04
CA LYS A 186 17.77 -6.36 -18.97
C LYS A 186 16.54 -5.55 -18.54
N PHE A 187 16.19 -5.60 -17.26
CA PHE A 187 15.04 -4.88 -16.72
C PHE A 187 15.25 -3.35 -16.70
N GLU A 188 16.49 -2.90 -16.51
CA GLU A 188 16.86 -1.48 -16.57
C GLU A 188 16.76 -0.95 -18.00
N LYS A 189 17.30 -1.69 -18.98
CA LYS A 189 17.26 -1.34 -20.40
C LYS A 189 15.85 -1.38 -20.98
N GLU A 190 15.13 -2.49 -20.76
CA GLU A 190 13.87 -2.79 -21.45
C GLU A 190 12.63 -2.30 -20.69
N LYS A 191 12.80 -1.92 -19.41
CA LYS A 191 11.70 -1.51 -18.51
C LYS A 191 10.66 -2.63 -18.33
N VAL A 192 9.52 -2.32 -17.71
CA VAL A 192 8.39 -3.26 -17.54
C VAL A 192 7.14 -2.67 -18.16
N ARG A 193 6.56 -3.39 -19.13
CA ARG A 193 5.25 -3.05 -19.70
C ARG A 193 4.15 -3.85 -19.01
N TYR A 194 3.17 -3.17 -18.46
CA TYR A 194 1.94 -3.77 -17.96
C TYR A 194 0.84 -3.57 -19.00
N SER A 195 0.04 -4.62 -19.22
CA SER A 195 -1.17 -4.57 -20.02
C SER A 195 -2.29 -5.18 -19.20
N ARG A 196 -3.33 -4.39 -18.93
CA ARG A 196 -4.45 -4.76 -18.08
C ARG A 196 -5.73 -4.61 -18.86
N VAL A 197 -6.55 -5.65 -18.82
CA VAL A 197 -7.86 -5.67 -19.46
C VAL A 197 -8.93 -5.53 -18.39
N TYR A 198 -9.87 -4.64 -18.62
CA TYR A 198 -11.01 -4.36 -17.78
C TYR A 198 -12.30 -4.57 -18.57
N ASP A 199 -13.24 -5.27 -17.95
CA ASP A 199 -14.58 -5.43 -18.48
C ASP A 199 -15.33 -4.10 -18.47
N GLY A 200 -16.17 -3.91 -19.48
CA GLY A 200 -17.07 -2.77 -19.57
C GLY A 200 -18.39 -2.90 -18.83
N PRO A 201 -19.17 -1.80 -18.79
CA PRO A 201 -20.43 -1.74 -18.07
C PRO A 201 -21.51 -2.73 -18.53
N SER A 202 -21.38 -3.24 -19.76
CA SER A 202 -22.25 -4.26 -20.33
C SER A 202 -21.98 -5.67 -19.82
N SER A 203 -20.83 -5.92 -19.20
CA SER A 203 -20.48 -7.21 -18.61
C SER A 203 -21.37 -7.49 -17.39
N ARG A 204 -22.23 -8.51 -17.50
CA ARG A 204 -23.17 -8.96 -16.44
C ARG A 204 -22.56 -9.96 -15.46
N SER A 205 -21.25 -10.21 -15.54
CA SER A 205 -20.60 -11.26 -14.73
C SER A 205 -20.34 -10.76 -13.30
N ARG A 206 -21.38 -10.76 -12.47
CA ARG A 206 -21.30 -10.44 -11.02
C ARG A 206 -20.74 -11.57 -10.16
N PHE A 207 -20.61 -12.78 -10.70
CA PHE A 207 -20.31 -14.00 -9.94
C PHE A 207 -18.95 -14.62 -10.28
N GLN A 208 -17.91 -13.80 -10.45
CA GLN A 208 -16.55 -14.31 -10.50
C GLN A 208 -15.72 -13.65 -9.40
N PHE A 209 -15.49 -14.38 -8.31
CA PHE A 209 -14.63 -14.00 -7.17
C PHE A 209 -13.20 -13.59 -7.58
N TRP A 210 -12.82 -13.85 -8.84
CA TRP A 210 -11.51 -13.63 -9.42
C TRP A 210 -11.44 -12.47 -10.42
N LYS A 211 -12.57 -11.80 -10.72
CA LYS A 211 -12.58 -10.68 -11.66
C LYS A 211 -12.21 -9.36 -10.99
N THR A 212 -11.33 -8.62 -11.65
CA THR A 212 -11.01 -7.22 -11.31
C THR A 212 -12.23 -6.33 -11.46
N LYS A 213 -12.28 -5.21 -10.74
CA LYS A 213 -13.30 -4.16 -10.91
C LYS A 213 -13.51 -3.83 -12.39
N ARG A 214 -14.74 -3.47 -12.77
CA ARG A 214 -15.00 -2.90 -14.09
C ARG A 214 -14.30 -1.54 -14.22
N TRP A 215 -14.04 -1.11 -15.45
CA TRP A 215 -13.35 0.17 -15.62
C TRP A 215 -14.20 1.35 -15.14
N ASP A 216 -15.53 1.30 -15.26
CA ASP A 216 -16.40 2.41 -14.84
C ASP A 216 -16.44 2.58 -13.32
N GLU A 217 -16.36 1.48 -12.58
CA GLU A 217 -16.21 1.47 -11.12
C GLU A 217 -14.82 1.95 -10.69
N MET A 218 -13.78 1.59 -11.45
CA MET A 218 -12.40 1.99 -11.18
C MET A 218 -12.19 3.50 -11.38
N PHE A 219 -12.70 4.05 -12.49
CA PHE A 219 -12.59 5.47 -12.82
C PHE A 219 -13.73 6.33 -12.21
N GLN A 220 -14.73 5.68 -11.60
CA GLN A 220 -15.95 6.33 -11.06
C GLN A 220 -16.67 7.19 -12.12
N THR A 221 -16.68 6.73 -13.37
CA THR A 221 -17.32 7.43 -14.50
C THR A 221 -17.66 6.41 -15.59
N LYS A 222 -18.72 6.69 -16.36
CA LYS A 222 -19.07 5.93 -17.58
C LYS A 222 -18.65 6.63 -18.87
N ASP A 223 -18.08 7.83 -18.75
CA ASP A 223 -17.63 8.63 -19.86
C ASP A 223 -16.22 8.22 -20.29
N ARG A 224 -16.08 7.82 -21.57
CA ARG A 224 -14.81 7.37 -22.15
C ARG A 224 -13.80 8.51 -22.27
N GLU A 225 -14.25 9.73 -22.57
CA GLU A 225 -13.35 10.88 -22.72
C GLU A 225 -12.68 11.22 -21.39
N LYS A 226 -13.46 11.20 -20.31
CA LYS A 226 -12.94 11.38 -18.95
C LYS A 226 -11.96 10.28 -18.55
N VAL A 227 -12.20 9.03 -18.95
CA VAL A 227 -11.27 7.91 -18.74
C VAL A 227 -9.95 8.16 -19.47
N GLU A 228 -10.00 8.60 -20.72
CA GLU A 228 -8.82 8.93 -21.52
C GLU A 228 -8.03 10.09 -20.93
N GLU A 229 -8.71 11.14 -20.46
CA GLU A 229 -8.08 12.29 -19.80
C GLU A 229 -7.32 11.86 -18.53
N VAL A 230 -7.98 11.09 -17.65
CA VAL A 230 -7.37 10.57 -16.42
C VAL A 230 -6.21 9.63 -16.73
N SER A 231 -6.39 8.75 -17.72
CA SER A 231 -5.38 7.79 -18.16
C SER A 231 -4.15 8.50 -18.73
N LYS A 232 -4.34 9.55 -19.54
CA LYS A 232 -3.27 10.37 -20.11
C LYS A 232 -2.47 11.08 -19.02
N LYS A 233 -3.13 11.65 -18.00
CA LYS A 233 -2.46 12.25 -16.83
C LYS A 233 -1.56 11.25 -16.08
N GLN A 234 -1.92 9.97 -16.10
CA GLN A 234 -1.17 8.88 -15.47
C GLN A 234 -0.24 8.13 -16.42
N LYS A 235 -0.06 8.62 -17.67
CA LYS A 235 0.77 8.01 -18.72
C LYS A 235 0.36 6.59 -19.12
N PHE A 236 -0.94 6.31 -19.09
CA PHE A 236 -1.50 5.10 -19.68
C PHE A 236 -1.91 5.35 -21.14
N THR A 237 -1.62 4.38 -22.00
CA THR A 237 -2.25 4.23 -23.31
C THR A 237 -3.56 3.47 -23.13
N VAL A 238 -4.62 4.02 -23.71
CA VAL A 238 -5.98 3.46 -23.68
C VAL A 238 -6.26 2.80 -25.02
N GLU A 239 -6.68 1.54 -24.98
CA GLU A 239 -7.21 0.82 -26.14
C GLU A 239 -8.62 0.33 -25.80
N TRP A 240 -9.62 0.84 -26.50
CA TRP A 240 -10.99 0.33 -26.44
C TRP A 240 -11.14 -0.85 -27.41
N PHE A 241 -11.83 -1.90 -27.00
CA PHE A 241 -12.07 -3.05 -27.87
C PHE A 241 -13.37 -3.78 -27.54
N GLY A 242 -13.87 -4.55 -28.51
CA GLY A 242 -15.17 -5.18 -28.41
C GLY A 242 -16.29 -4.15 -28.26
N LYS A 243 -17.29 -4.46 -27.43
CA LYS A 243 -18.43 -3.57 -27.19
C LYS A 243 -18.06 -2.36 -26.33
N ASP A 244 -17.39 -2.63 -25.21
CA ASP A 244 -17.07 -1.61 -24.19
C ASP A 244 -15.92 -2.00 -23.26
N ASN A 245 -15.05 -2.93 -23.68
CA ASN A 245 -13.91 -3.31 -22.86
C ASN A 245 -12.76 -2.32 -23.03
N LEU A 246 -11.98 -2.20 -21.97
CA LEU A 246 -10.85 -1.28 -21.89
C LEU A 246 -9.56 -2.06 -21.67
N ARG A 247 -8.52 -1.75 -22.44
CA ARG A 247 -7.16 -2.16 -22.14
C ARG A 247 -6.33 -0.93 -21.80
N LEU A 248 -5.69 -0.97 -20.63
CA LEU A 248 -4.71 0.01 -20.20
C LEU A 248 -3.32 -0.57 -20.38
N ILE A 249 -2.46 0.17 -21.06
CA ILE A 249 -1.06 -0.20 -21.29
C ILE A 249 -0.17 0.89 -20.73
N ASN A 250 0.87 0.52 -20.00
CA ASN A 250 1.89 1.45 -19.57
C ASN A 250 3.23 0.77 -19.40
N THR A 251 4.30 1.56 -19.52
CA THR A 251 5.67 1.08 -19.34
C THR A 251 6.32 1.86 -18.20
N THR A 252 6.81 1.15 -17.17
CA THR A 252 7.44 1.76 -16.00
C THR A 252 8.83 1.21 -15.76
N LEU A 253 9.60 1.94 -14.95
CA LEU A 253 10.89 1.47 -14.46
C LEU A 253 10.73 0.19 -13.63
N ALA A 254 11.66 -0.75 -13.82
CA ALA A 254 11.78 -1.95 -13.00
C ALA A 254 12.51 -1.67 -11.69
N ILE A 255 13.56 -0.84 -11.78
CA ILE A 255 14.42 -0.40 -10.70
C ILE A 255 14.15 1.09 -10.51
N ARG A 256 13.87 1.51 -9.27
CA ARG A 256 13.59 2.92 -8.97
C ARG A 256 14.60 3.47 -8.00
N LYS A 257 14.99 4.72 -8.24
CA LYS A 257 15.77 5.54 -7.33
C LYS A 257 14.84 6.28 -6.38
N HIS A 258 15.03 6.11 -5.09
CA HIS A 258 14.26 6.84 -4.08
C HIS A 258 14.52 8.35 -4.24
N PRO A 259 13.49 9.20 -4.33
CA PRO A 259 13.66 10.61 -4.68
C PRO A 259 14.48 11.38 -3.63
N GLU A 260 14.33 11.04 -2.36
CA GLU A 260 15.03 11.66 -1.22
C GLU A 260 16.33 10.92 -0.89
N PHE A 261 16.24 9.65 -0.48
CA PHE A 261 17.37 8.84 -0.05
C PHE A 261 18.34 8.38 -1.16
N LYS A 262 17.98 8.55 -2.43
CA LYS A 262 18.79 8.18 -3.62
C LYS A 262 19.16 6.69 -3.74
N SER A 263 18.71 5.83 -2.84
CA SER A 263 18.88 4.38 -2.90
C SER A 263 18.11 3.77 -4.09
N LEU A 264 18.67 2.72 -4.67
CA LEU A 264 18.02 1.93 -5.73
C LEU A 264 17.30 0.73 -5.12
N ALA A 265 16.12 0.38 -5.65
CA ALA A 265 15.36 -0.78 -5.22
C ALA A 265 14.69 -1.49 -6.40
N TRP A 266 14.48 -2.80 -6.27
CA TRP A 266 13.72 -3.64 -7.20
C TRP A 266 12.21 -3.32 -7.08
N HIS A 267 11.82 -2.12 -7.51
CA HIS A 267 10.51 -1.56 -7.29
C HIS A 267 9.55 -1.89 -8.45
N ASN A 268 9.28 -3.18 -8.62
CA ASN A 268 8.26 -3.69 -9.53
C ASN A 268 7.57 -4.93 -8.93
N HIS A 269 6.52 -5.42 -9.59
CA HIS A 269 5.86 -6.67 -9.21
C HIS A 269 5.77 -7.65 -10.38
N SER A 270 6.76 -7.64 -11.27
CA SER A 270 6.77 -8.53 -12.46
C SER A 270 6.74 -10.01 -12.10
N GLN A 271 7.33 -10.38 -10.95
CA GLN A 271 7.40 -11.76 -10.45
C GLN A 271 6.03 -12.41 -10.29
N VAL A 272 4.98 -11.64 -9.97
CA VAL A 272 3.63 -12.20 -9.72
C VAL A 272 3.02 -12.78 -11.00
N PHE A 273 3.49 -12.34 -12.16
CA PHE A 273 3.02 -12.81 -13.48
C PHE A 273 3.83 -13.99 -14.00
N HIS A 274 4.90 -14.39 -13.31
CA HIS A 274 5.72 -15.52 -13.73
C HIS A 274 4.93 -16.83 -13.59
N ILE A 275 5.08 -17.74 -14.56
CA ILE A 275 4.34 -19.01 -14.59
C ILE A 275 4.55 -19.88 -13.34
N ASP A 276 5.74 -19.80 -12.73
CA ASP A 276 6.07 -20.51 -11.48
C ASP A 276 5.67 -19.77 -10.19
N ALA A 277 5.16 -18.54 -10.27
CA ALA A 277 5.01 -17.69 -9.10
C ALA A 277 4.08 -18.32 -8.05
N ALA A 278 2.86 -18.67 -8.46
CA ALA A 278 1.88 -19.29 -7.56
C ALA A 278 2.40 -20.62 -6.99
N ARG A 279 2.96 -21.48 -7.84
CA ARG A 279 3.52 -22.78 -7.44
C ARG A 279 4.59 -22.64 -6.35
N LYS A 280 5.58 -21.77 -6.58
CA LYS A 280 6.66 -21.52 -5.60
C LYS A 280 6.13 -20.93 -4.30
N GLU A 281 5.17 -20.01 -4.39
CA GLU A 281 4.56 -19.38 -3.22
C GLU A 281 3.81 -20.38 -2.35
N TYR A 282 3.00 -21.24 -2.94
CA TYR A 282 2.24 -22.25 -2.19
C TYR A 282 3.12 -23.31 -1.52
N TRP A 283 4.27 -23.65 -2.10
CA TRP A 283 5.24 -24.50 -1.42
C TRP A 283 5.86 -23.82 -0.19
N ARG A 284 6.16 -22.52 -0.26
CA ARG A 284 6.62 -21.75 0.92
C ARG A 284 5.54 -21.67 2.00
N ILE A 285 4.28 -21.48 1.59
CA ILE A 285 3.13 -21.49 2.50
C ILE A 285 3.02 -22.86 3.18
N PHE A 286 3.16 -23.96 2.44
CA PHE A 286 3.14 -25.30 3.02
C PHE A 286 4.27 -25.49 4.05
N THR A 287 5.50 -25.11 3.74
CA THR A 287 6.62 -25.17 4.70
C THR A 287 6.33 -24.42 6.00
N ARG A 288 5.64 -23.27 5.90
CA ARG A 288 5.28 -22.42 7.05
C ARG A 288 4.07 -22.93 7.83
N GLN A 289 3.02 -23.37 7.15
CA GLN A 289 1.73 -23.72 7.76
C GLN A 289 1.62 -25.20 8.14
N LYS A 290 2.30 -26.08 7.39
CA LYS A 290 2.29 -27.54 7.52
C LYS A 290 0.86 -28.11 7.56
N THR A 291 -0.04 -27.59 6.73
CA THR A 291 -1.44 -28.06 6.65
C THR A 291 -1.67 -28.95 5.43
N ILE A 292 -2.56 -29.93 5.55
CA ILE A 292 -2.97 -30.81 4.42
C ILE A 292 -3.49 -29.95 3.25
N ARG A 293 -4.27 -28.90 3.55
CA ARG A 293 -4.77 -27.97 2.53
C ARG A 293 -3.63 -27.34 1.72
N SER A 294 -2.65 -26.72 2.39
CA SER A 294 -1.54 -26.05 1.68
C SER A 294 -0.70 -27.04 0.86
N PHE A 295 -0.53 -28.27 1.36
CA PHE A 295 0.10 -29.37 0.62
C PHE A 295 -0.66 -29.72 -0.68
N LEU A 296 -1.97 -30.00 -0.56
CA LEU A 296 -2.80 -30.39 -1.71
C LEU A 296 -2.86 -29.28 -2.77
N VAL A 297 -2.94 -28.01 -2.35
CA VAL A 297 -2.87 -26.88 -3.28
C VAL A 297 -1.50 -26.77 -3.93
N GLY A 298 -0.41 -26.99 -3.19
CA GLY A 298 0.96 -27.04 -3.72
C GLY A 298 1.11 -28.09 -4.82
N ILE A 299 0.68 -29.33 -4.57
CA ILE A 299 0.69 -30.42 -5.56
C ILE A 299 -0.16 -30.08 -6.79
N THR A 300 -1.37 -29.55 -6.56
CA THR A 300 -2.27 -29.16 -7.67
C THR A 300 -1.61 -28.11 -8.57
N LEU A 301 -0.99 -27.08 -7.97
CA LEU A 301 -0.29 -26.04 -8.72
C LEU A 301 0.97 -26.55 -9.39
N GLU A 302 1.66 -27.55 -8.84
CA GLU A 302 2.79 -28.22 -9.50
C GLU A 302 2.33 -28.85 -10.82
N ILE A 303 1.25 -29.64 -10.78
CA ILE A 303 0.68 -30.32 -11.96
C ILE A 303 0.17 -29.29 -12.98
N LEU A 304 -0.61 -28.30 -12.54
CA LEU A 304 -1.15 -27.27 -13.44
C LEU A 304 -0.03 -26.45 -14.11
N THR A 305 1.03 -26.12 -13.36
CA THR A 305 2.18 -25.40 -13.90
C THR A 305 2.93 -26.26 -14.92
N PHE A 306 3.11 -27.55 -14.65
CA PHE A 306 3.71 -28.51 -15.59
C PHE A 306 2.90 -28.60 -16.89
N ILE A 307 1.58 -28.81 -16.81
CA ILE A 307 0.69 -28.85 -17.98
C ILE A 307 0.79 -27.55 -18.79
N LYS A 308 0.74 -26.39 -18.12
CA LYS A 308 0.82 -25.07 -18.77
C LYS A 308 2.17 -24.87 -19.47
N LYS A 309 3.28 -25.24 -18.84
CA LYS A 309 4.62 -25.21 -19.47
C LYS A 309 4.72 -26.12 -20.68
N SER A 310 4.16 -27.33 -20.59
CA SER A 310 4.14 -28.31 -21.69
C SER A 310 3.32 -27.81 -22.88
N ARG A 311 2.17 -27.15 -22.65
CA ARG A 311 1.38 -26.51 -23.71
C ARG A 311 2.11 -25.34 -24.36
N LEU A 312 2.79 -24.51 -23.58
CA LEU A 312 3.59 -23.39 -24.11
C LEU A 312 4.76 -23.87 -24.98
N LYS A 313 5.42 -24.97 -24.58
CA LYS A 313 6.48 -25.62 -25.39
C LYS A 313 5.96 -26.27 -26.68
N LYS A 314 4.69 -26.68 -26.73
CA LYS A 314 4.07 -27.19 -27.96
C LYS A 314 3.66 -26.04 -28.89
N ASN A 315 3.23 -24.91 -28.32
CA ASN A 315 2.81 -23.73 -29.06
C ASN A 315 3.98 -22.81 -29.49
N THR A 316 5.25 -23.21 -29.33
CA THR A 316 6.37 -22.42 -29.89
C THR A 316 6.40 -22.38 -31.43
N TRP A 317 5.55 -23.15 -32.13
CA TRP A 317 5.26 -22.96 -33.56
C TRP A 317 4.17 -21.91 -33.84
N ILE A 318 3.42 -21.43 -32.83
CA ILE A 318 2.36 -20.42 -32.97
C ILE A 318 2.48 -19.42 -31.80
N ARG A 319 3.28 -18.37 -32.04
CA ARG A 319 3.47 -17.12 -31.28
C ARG A 319 2.71 -16.97 -29.93
N THR A 320 3.48 -17.08 -28.85
CA THR A 320 3.60 -16.10 -27.75
C THR A 320 2.35 -15.29 -27.36
N ALA A 321 1.45 -15.88 -26.57
CA ALA A 321 0.40 -15.18 -25.84
C ALA A 321 0.35 -15.64 -24.37
N LEU A 322 1.44 -15.39 -23.64
CA LEU A 322 1.54 -15.24 -22.17
C LEU A 322 3.04 -15.13 -21.86
N THR A 323 3.61 -14.03 -22.31
CA THR A 323 5.02 -13.69 -22.14
C THR A 323 5.02 -12.22 -21.78
N VAL A 324 5.87 -11.81 -20.85
CA VAL A 324 6.33 -10.42 -20.80
C VAL A 324 7.04 -10.20 -22.13
N THR A 325 6.27 -9.79 -23.15
CA THR A 325 6.81 -9.56 -24.48
C THR A 325 7.53 -8.22 -24.44
N VAL A 326 8.82 -8.26 -24.12
CA VAL A 326 9.76 -7.20 -24.47
C VAL A 326 9.82 -7.18 -25.99
N LYS A 327 8.97 -6.36 -26.60
CA LYS A 327 8.97 -6.13 -28.05
C LYS A 327 10.00 -5.03 -28.30
N LYS A 328 11.18 -5.41 -28.78
CA LYS A 328 12.18 -4.50 -29.36
C LYS A 328 11.49 -3.81 -30.54
N PHE A 329 11.13 -2.54 -30.39
CA PHE A 329 10.70 -1.74 -31.53
C PHE A 329 11.98 -1.22 -32.20
N GLN A 330 12.22 -1.72 -33.42
CA GLN A 330 13.10 -1.02 -34.36
C GLN A 330 12.43 0.30 -34.70
N ASP A 331 13.21 1.37 -34.59
CA ASP A 331 12.90 2.68 -35.15
C ASP A 331 12.50 2.51 -36.62
N ARG A 332 11.38 3.14 -37.00
CA ARG A 332 11.15 3.52 -38.39
C ARG A 332 10.93 5.02 -38.40
N ASN A 333 11.72 5.65 -39.25
CA ASN A 333 11.81 7.07 -39.59
C ASN A 333 10.50 7.84 -39.52
#